data_AF-A0A7J7DRJ5-F1
#
_entry.id   AF-A0A7J7DRJ5-F1
#
_cell.length_a   1.000
_cell.length_b   1.000
_cell.length_c   1.000
_cell.angle_alpha   90.00
_cell.angle_beta   90.00
_cell.angle_gamma   90.00
#
_symmetry.space_group_name_H-M   'P 1'
#
loop_
_entity.id
_entity.type
_entity.pdbx_description
1 polymer ?
#
loop_
_entity_poly.entity_id
_entity_poly.type
_entity_poly.pdbx_seq_one_letter_code
_entity_poly.pdbx_strand_id
1 'polypeptide(L)'
;MTGKRLLKSLESDFELVYVAQSCLSWEALHHQYRKVEALAGQNGVFYSNVAGEFQKFQVLLERFMEDQRSDGKRVWSYVRGRFSFKSLLQVPELPGFVEEEKEDEKRGACRVKDVLNAIEKCIQAFWVFVKTDNKKSWWKLRTSLWTCPIVEDPRDLALLAEITRILQKKEMLLKDSQGKERCCLRRGVKPPEETQKKMLHTMVDMKLVSRVLRMSVVSTSQLKWCKEKLDNIVFEEGKVVRAHSAPFLFPS
;
A
#
# COMPACT_ATOMS: atom_id res chain seq x y z
N MET A 1 -7.48 -18.82 -33.19
CA MET A 1 -6.54 -18.91 -32.04
C MET A 1 -5.99 -17.55 -31.56
N THR A 2 -6.10 -16.47 -32.35
CA THR A 2 -5.58 -15.12 -32.06
C THR A 2 -6.32 -14.35 -30.96
N GLY A 3 -7.66 -14.38 -30.92
CA GLY A 3 -8.44 -13.59 -29.94
C GLY A 3 -8.18 -13.93 -28.46
N LYS A 4 -7.97 -15.22 -28.13
CA LYS A 4 -7.67 -15.64 -26.74
C LYS A 4 -6.31 -15.16 -26.25
N ARG A 5 -5.33 -14.99 -27.14
CA ARG A 5 -3.99 -14.46 -26.79
C ARG A 5 -4.06 -12.96 -26.55
N LEU A 6 -4.78 -12.22 -27.40
CA LEU A 6 -5.00 -10.79 -27.23
C LEU A 6 -5.71 -10.47 -25.92
N LEU A 7 -6.76 -11.23 -25.57
CA LEU A 7 -7.47 -11.03 -24.30
C LEU A 7 -6.55 -11.24 -23.09
N LYS A 8 -5.70 -12.27 -23.10
CA LYS A 8 -4.73 -12.52 -22.01
C LYS A 8 -3.69 -11.42 -21.89
N SER A 9 -3.21 -10.90 -23.02
CA SER A 9 -2.27 -9.77 -23.03
C SER A 9 -2.92 -8.55 -22.39
N LEU A 10 -4.14 -8.20 -22.82
CA LEU A 10 -4.88 -7.07 -22.29
C LEU A 10 -5.19 -7.20 -20.78
N GLU A 11 -5.51 -8.41 -20.31
CA GLU A 11 -5.68 -8.69 -18.88
C GLU A 11 -4.39 -8.49 -18.09
N SER A 12 -3.23 -8.83 -18.67
CA SER A 12 -1.92 -8.60 -18.08
C SER A 12 -1.60 -7.10 -17.99
N ASP A 13 -1.89 -6.35 -19.06
CA ASP A 13 -1.69 -4.89 -19.09
C ASP A 13 -2.57 -4.18 -18.05
N PHE A 14 -3.84 -4.58 -17.93
CA PHE A 14 -4.73 -4.04 -16.89
C PHE A 14 -4.28 -4.41 -15.48
N GLU A 15 -3.72 -5.62 -15.30
CA GLU A 15 -3.13 -6.02 -14.04
C GLU A 15 -1.92 -5.15 -13.68
N LEU A 16 -1.03 -4.89 -14.63
CA LEU A 16 0.11 -4.01 -14.47
C LEU A 16 -0.33 -2.61 -14.04
N VAL A 17 -1.27 -1.99 -14.76
CA VAL A 17 -1.78 -0.65 -14.41
C VAL A 17 -2.41 -0.62 -13.02
N TYR A 18 -3.17 -1.65 -12.66
CA TYR A 18 -3.78 -1.77 -11.33
C TYR A 18 -2.74 -1.89 -10.21
N VAL A 19 -1.75 -2.76 -10.37
CA VAL A 19 -0.71 -2.99 -9.37
C VAL A 19 0.19 -1.77 -9.25
N ALA A 20 0.62 -1.20 -10.38
CA ALA A 20 1.41 0.02 -10.42
C ALA A 20 0.70 1.17 -9.70
N GLN A 21 -0.58 1.42 -10.02
CA GLN A 21 -1.35 2.44 -9.34
C GLN A 21 -1.45 2.17 -7.84
N SER A 22 -1.71 0.92 -7.42
CA SER A 22 -1.78 0.55 -6.01
C SER A 22 -0.46 0.83 -5.27
N CYS A 23 0.68 0.48 -5.87
CA CYS A 23 1.99 0.77 -5.32
C CYS A 23 2.26 2.29 -5.22
N LEU A 24 1.96 3.05 -6.28
CA LEU A 24 2.16 4.50 -6.30
C LEU A 24 1.24 5.23 -5.31
N SER A 25 -0.02 4.78 -5.15
CA SER A 25 -0.93 5.32 -4.13
C SER A 25 -0.36 5.15 -2.73
N TRP A 26 0.28 4.01 -2.46
CA TRP A 26 0.90 3.79 -1.16
C TRP A 26 2.08 4.72 -0.92
N GLU A 27 2.98 4.86 -1.89
CA GLU A 27 4.11 5.79 -1.76
C GLU A 27 3.63 7.23 -1.55
N ALA A 28 2.63 7.66 -2.32
CA ALA A 28 2.06 8.99 -2.18
C ALA A 28 1.39 9.18 -0.81
N LEU A 29 0.57 8.22 -0.36
CA LEU A 29 -0.13 8.30 0.92
C LEU A 29 0.84 8.32 2.11
N HIS A 30 1.84 7.44 2.08
CA HIS A 30 2.88 7.39 3.10
C HIS A 30 3.75 8.66 3.09
N HIS A 31 4.01 9.24 1.91
CA HIS A 31 4.71 10.52 1.79
C HIS A 31 3.90 11.67 2.41
N GLN A 32 2.60 11.78 2.08
CA GLN A 32 1.74 12.82 2.67
C GLN A 32 1.64 12.65 4.19
N TYR A 33 1.52 11.40 4.68
CA TYR A 33 1.54 11.12 6.12
C TYR A 33 2.79 11.67 6.79
N ARG A 34 3.99 11.32 6.29
CA ARG A 34 5.26 11.79 6.87
C ARG A 34 5.39 13.32 6.82
N LYS A 35 4.92 13.94 5.73
CA LYS A 35 4.94 15.39 5.57
C LYS A 35 4.08 16.08 6.64
N VAL A 36 2.88 15.57 6.92
CA VAL A 36 1.99 16.15 7.94
C VAL A 36 2.44 15.80 9.36
N GLU A 37 2.94 14.59 9.57
CA GLU A 37 3.50 14.13 10.86
C GLU A 37 4.68 15.01 11.30
N ALA A 38 5.55 15.41 10.37
CA ALA A 38 6.66 16.33 10.66
C ALA A 38 6.17 17.72 11.15
N LEU A 39 4.94 18.12 10.80
CA LEU A 39 4.32 19.37 11.23
C LEU A 39 3.53 19.21 12.54
N ALA A 40 3.43 18.00 13.11
CA ALA A 40 2.53 17.68 14.23
C ALA A 40 2.88 18.37 15.57
N GLY A 41 3.91 19.23 15.61
CA GLY A 41 4.23 20.12 16.74
C GLY A 41 4.12 21.61 16.44
N GLN A 42 3.74 21.98 15.21
CA GLN A 42 3.63 23.38 14.79
C GLN A 42 2.18 23.87 14.91
N ASN A 43 2.00 25.11 15.35
CA ASN A 43 0.71 25.79 15.30
C ASN A 43 0.54 26.40 13.90
N GLY A 44 -0.13 25.67 13.02
CA GLY A 44 -0.42 26.10 11.67
C GLY A 44 -1.63 25.39 11.06
N VAL A 45 -2.02 25.85 9.88
CA VAL A 45 -3.19 25.32 9.16
C VAL A 45 -2.85 25.09 7.69
N PHE A 46 -3.56 24.13 7.09
CA PHE A 46 -3.61 23.98 5.65
C PHE A 46 -4.75 24.83 5.09
N TYR A 47 -4.48 25.63 4.07
CA TYR A 47 -5.55 26.26 3.30
C TYR A 47 -6.30 25.18 2.52
N SER A 48 -7.63 25.29 2.47
CA SER A 48 -8.57 24.32 1.88
C SER A 48 -8.98 23.14 2.77
N ASN A 49 -10.07 22.48 2.35
CA ASN A 49 -10.66 21.32 3.02
C ASN A 49 -9.85 20.03 2.75
N VAL A 50 -8.57 20.04 3.09
CA VAL A 50 -7.63 18.92 2.87
C VAL A 50 -8.14 17.64 3.52
N ALA A 51 -8.63 17.74 4.77
CA ALA A 51 -9.19 16.60 5.48
C ALA A 51 -10.40 16.00 4.73
N GLY A 52 -11.24 16.84 4.12
CA GLY A 52 -12.35 16.40 3.27
C GLY A 52 -11.91 15.71 1.99
N GLU A 53 -10.81 16.14 1.36
CA GLU A 53 -10.26 15.45 0.18
C GLU A 53 -9.71 14.06 0.54
N PHE A 54 -9.03 13.92 1.67
CA PHE A 54 -8.62 12.60 2.19
C PHE A 54 -9.83 11.74 2.54
N GLN A 55 -10.88 12.32 3.13
CA GLN A 55 -12.12 11.58 3.37
C GLN A 55 -12.75 11.08 2.06
N LYS A 56 -12.75 11.86 0.98
CA LYS A 56 -13.21 11.39 -0.35
C LYS A 56 -12.38 10.22 -0.85
N PHE A 57 -11.06 10.28 -0.72
CA PHE A 57 -10.16 9.16 -1.06
C PHE A 57 -10.51 7.88 -0.27
N GLN A 58 -10.72 8.01 1.04
CA GLN A 58 -11.15 6.91 1.90
C GLN A 58 -12.47 6.29 1.40
N VAL A 59 -13.50 7.11 1.18
CA VAL A 59 -14.83 6.65 0.74
C VAL A 59 -14.75 5.94 -0.61
N LEU A 60 -13.95 6.44 -1.56
CA LEU A 60 -13.76 5.80 -2.85
C LEU A 60 -13.12 4.41 -2.72
N LEU A 61 -12.13 4.24 -1.83
CA LEU A 61 -11.53 2.95 -1.53
C LEU A 61 -12.53 1.97 -0.92
N GLU A 62 -13.31 2.42 0.07
CA GLU A 62 -14.31 1.60 0.75
C GLU A 62 -15.41 1.14 -0.20
N ARG A 63 -15.96 2.07 -0.98
CA ARG A 63 -16.96 1.77 -2.02
C ARG A 63 -16.43 0.79 -3.05
N PHE A 64 -15.20 0.98 -3.52
CA PHE A 64 -14.56 0.04 -4.43
C PHE A 64 -14.52 -1.38 -3.84
N MET A 65 -14.17 -1.52 -2.56
CA MET A 65 -14.12 -2.82 -1.89
C MET A 65 -15.49 -3.46 -1.68
N GLU A 66 -16.54 -2.67 -1.49
CA GLU A 66 -17.93 -3.15 -1.43
C GLU A 66 -18.38 -3.69 -2.79
N ASP A 67 -18.18 -2.93 -3.86
CA ASP A 67 -18.55 -3.32 -5.22
C ASP A 67 -17.77 -4.56 -5.69
N GLN A 68 -16.47 -4.65 -5.36
CA GLN A 68 -15.60 -5.77 -5.76
C GLN A 68 -16.05 -7.13 -5.20
N ARG A 69 -16.64 -7.15 -4.00
CA ARG A 69 -17.09 -8.40 -3.35
C ARG A 69 -18.12 -9.17 -4.17
N SER A 70 -18.80 -8.49 -5.09
CA SER A 70 -19.88 -9.05 -5.91
C SER A 70 -19.40 -9.72 -7.20
N ASP A 71 -18.29 -9.25 -7.82
CA ASP A 71 -17.86 -9.69 -9.17
C ASP A 71 -16.60 -10.60 -9.15
N GLY A 72 -15.82 -10.60 -8.07
CA GLY A 72 -14.66 -11.51 -7.91
C GLY A 72 -13.48 -11.28 -8.85
N LYS A 73 -13.58 -10.36 -9.83
CA LYS A 73 -12.54 -10.00 -10.80
C LYS A 73 -11.92 -8.63 -10.49
N ARG A 74 -11.02 -8.57 -9.50
CA ARG A 74 -10.49 -7.31 -8.96
C ARG A 74 -9.93 -6.33 -10.00
N VAL A 75 -9.14 -6.82 -10.95
CA VAL A 75 -8.52 -5.99 -12.02
C VAL A 75 -9.61 -5.36 -12.88
N TRP A 76 -10.62 -6.13 -13.29
CA TRP A 76 -11.74 -5.63 -14.08
C TRP A 76 -12.62 -4.66 -13.28
N SER A 77 -12.87 -4.93 -12.00
CA SER A 77 -13.55 -3.99 -11.10
C SER A 77 -12.78 -2.68 -11.01
N TYR A 78 -11.44 -2.72 -10.97
CA TYR A 78 -10.61 -1.52 -10.96
C TYR A 78 -10.72 -0.74 -12.26
N VAL A 79 -10.60 -1.39 -13.42
CA VAL A 79 -10.77 -0.73 -14.73
C VAL A 79 -12.13 -0.02 -14.78
N ARG A 80 -13.22 -0.71 -14.46
CA ARG A 80 -14.57 -0.12 -14.42
C ARG A 80 -14.66 1.02 -13.40
N GLY A 81 -14.09 0.81 -12.21
CA GLY A 81 -14.06 1.80 -11.15
C GLY A 81 -13.34 3.09 -11.55
N ARG A 82 -12.23 3.00 -12.28
CA ARG A 82 -11.49 4.16 -12.80
C ARG A 82 -12.25 4.92 -13.88
N PHE A 83 -13.05 4.22 -14.69
CA PHE A 83 -13.96 4.87 -15.65
C PHE A 83 -15.05 5.69 -14.94
N SER A 84 -15.65 5.14 -13.88
CA SER A 84 -16.68 5.85 -13.10
C SER A 84 -16.11 6.93 -12.18
N PHE A 85 -14.96 6.67 -11.57
CA PHE A 85 -14.31 7.53 -10.58
C PHE A 85 -12.84 7.75 -10.96
N LYS A 86 -12.60 8.84 -11.69
CA LYS A 86 -11.27 9.23 -12.17
C LYS A 86 -10.26 9.55 -11.06
N SER A 87 -10.68 9.62 -9.79
CA SER A 87 -9.80 9.79 -8.64
C SER A 87 -9.59 8.52 -7.80
N LEU A 88 -10.17 7.38 -8.19
CA LEU A 88 -9.92 6.11 -7.49
C LEU A 88 -8.41 5.81 -7.46
N LEU A 89 -7.87 5.57 -6.26
CA LEU A 89 -6.44 5.39 -5.99
C LEU A 89 -5.56 6.63 -6.27
N GLN A 90 -6.12 7.82 -6.43
CA GLN A 90 -5.34 9.07 -6.51
C GLN A 90 -5.33 9.75 -5.15
N VAL A 91 -4.16 9.78 -4.51
CA VAL A 91 -3.99 10.42 -3.21
C VAL A 91 -4.09 11.93 -3.36
N PRO A 92 -4.87 12.63 -2.52
CA PRO A 92 -4.95 14.09 -2.55
C PRO A 92 -3.58 14.75 -2.35
N GLU A 93 -3.33 15.82 -3.10
CA GLU A 93 -2.15 16.65 -2.91
C GLU A 93 -2.34 17.56 -1.69
N LEU A 94 -1.26 17.78 -0.94
CA LEU A 94 -1.26 18.75 0.14
C LEU A 94 -1.00 20.16 -0.41
N PRO A 95 -1.93 21.11 -0.22
CA PRO A 95 -1.72 22.51 -0.58
C PRO A 95 -0.70 23.18 0.35
N GLY A 96 -0.43 24.47 0.12
CA GLY A 96 0.47 25.26 0.94
C GLY A 96 0.10 25.25 2.43
N PHE A 97 1.11 25.10 3.28
CA PHE A 97 1.02 25.15 4.74
C PHE A 97 1.47 26.54 5.22
N VAL A 98 0.74 27.15 6.15
CA VAL A 98 1.14 28.42 6.77
C VAL A 98 1.17 28.29 8.29
N GLU A 99 2.31 28.67 8.86
CA GLU A 99 2.52 28.90 10.28
C GLU A 99 1.79 30.21 10.65
N GLU A 100 0.94 30.19 11.69
CA GLU A 100 0.01 31.31 11.97
C GLU A 100 0.72 32.67 12.09
N GLU A 101 0.46 33.58 11.14
CA GLU A 101 0.36 35.01 11.41
C GLU A 101 -0.90 35.56 10.74
N LYS A 102 -1.92 35.87 11.56
CA LYS A 102 -3.17 36.62 11.31
C LYS A 102 -4.46 35.80 11.20
N GLU A 103 -5.45 36.25 11.99
CA GLU A 103 -6.73 35.59 12.27
C GLU A 103 -7.78 35.66 11.15
N ASP A 104 -7.56 36.46 10.11
CA ASP A 104 -8.65 36.92 9.25
C ASP A 104 -9.02 36.02 8.04
N GLU A 105 -8.32 34.91 7.79
CA GLU A 105 -8.62 34.02 6.64
C GLU A 105 -8.84 32.55 7.06
N LYS A 106 -9.69 32.30 8.06
CA LYS A 106 -10.00 30.94 8.59
C LYS A 106 -11.13 30.20 7.86
N ARG A 107 -11.71 30.73 6.78
CA ARG A 107 -12.82 30.05 6.08
C ARG A 107 -12.29 28.87 5.25
N GLY A 108 -12.41 27.66 5.80
CA GLY A 108 -12.04 26.42 5.12
C GLY A 108 -10.62 25.94 5.38
N ALA A 109 -9.94 26.44 6.42
CA ALA A 109 -8.62 25.99 6.83
C ALA A 109 -8.71 24.71 7.69
N CYS A 110 -7.87 23.71 7.43
CA CYS A 110 -7.78 22.48 8.22
C CYS A 110 -6.59 22.50 9.19
N ARG A 111 -6.80 22.12 10.45
CA ARG A 111 -5.71 21.97 11.42
C ARG A 111 -4.84 20.77 11.05
N VAL A 112 -3.54 20.85 11.33
CA VAL A 112 -2.58 19.74 11.09
C VAL A 112 -3.08 18.42 11.68
N LYS A 113 -3.59 18.45 12.92
CA LYS A 113 -4.12 17.26 13.60
C LYS A 113 -5.30 16.62 12.86
N ASP A 114 -6.19 17.42 12.29
CA ASP A 114 -7.36 16.93 11.57
C ASP A 114 -6.96 16.28 10.24
N VAL A 115 -6.00 16.89 9.53
CA VAL A 115 -5.42 16.33 8.31
C VAL A 115 -4.68 15.03 8.61
N LEU A 116 -3.86 14.99 9.66
CA LEU A 116 -3.13 13.79 10.07
C LEU A 116 -4.09 12.62 10.35
N ASN A 117 -5.13 12.87 11.13
CA ASN A 117 -6.17 11.87 11.44
C ASN A 117 -6.91 11.40 10.16
N ALA A 118 -7.18 12.30 9.21
CA ALA A 118 -7.79 11.92 7.93
C ALA A 118 -6.86 11.00 7.11
N ILE A 119 -5.55 11.29 7.06
CA ILE A 119 -4.56 10.44 6.38
C ILE A 119 -4.45 9.08 7.08
N GLU A 120 -4.43 9.03 8.41
CA GLU A 120 -4.39 7.78 9.17
C GLU A 120 -5.59 6.87 8.86
N LYS A 121 -6.79 7.43 8.76
CA LYS A 121 -7.98 6.69 8.30
C LYS A 121 -7.83 6.17 6.88
N CYS A 122 -7.24 6.96 5.98
CA CYS A 122 -6.92 6.51 4.62
C CYS A 122 -5.94 5.34 4.62
N ILE A 123 -4.91 5.37 5.47
CA ILE A 123 -3.94 4.27 5.61
C ILE A 123 -4.63 3.00 6.11
N GLN A 124 -5.55 3.12 7.08
CA GLN A 124 -6.34 1.99 7.56
C GLN A 124 -7.23 1.39 6.46
N ALA A 125 -7.96 2.24 5.71
CA ALA A 125 -8.76 1.79 4.57
C ALA A 125 -7.89 1.15 3.48
N PHE A 126 -6.72 1.73 3.20
CA PHE A 126 -5.76 1.20 2.24
C PHE A 126 -5.18 -0.16 2.67
N TRP A 127 -4.93 -0.36 3.96
CA TRP A 127 -4.55 -1.67 4.50
C TRP A 127 -5.63 -2.72 4.24
N VAL A 128 -6.90 -2.40 4.50
CA VAL A 128 -8.02 -3.32 4.19
C VAL A 128 -8.08 -3.59 2.68
N PHE A 129 -7.85 -2.58 1.85
CA PHE A 129 -7.75 -2.71 0.40
C PHE A 129 -6.66 -3.71 0.00
N VAL A 130 -5.40 -3.54 0.38
CA VAL A 130 -4.32 -4.47 -0.03
C VAL A 130 -4.49 -5.87 0.60
N LYS A 131 -5.01 -5.95 1.83
CA LYS A 131 -5.26 -7.23 2.52
C LYS A 131 -6.30 -8.07 1.77
N THR A 132 -7.34 -7.44 1.23
CA THR A 132 -8.42 -8.13 0.52
C THR A 132 -8.06 -8.59 -0.89
N ASP A 133 -7.03 -8.01 -1.50
CA ASP A 133 -6.49 -8.45 -2.80
C ASP A 133 -5.89 -9.87 -2.72
N ASN A 134 -5.39 -10.24 -1.54
CA ASN A 134 -4.64 -11.47 -1.32
C ASN A 134 -5.52 -12.74 -1.16
N LYS A 135 -6.81 -12.72 -1.54
CA LYS A 135 -7.75 -13.83 -1.26
C LYS A 135 -7.57 -15.10 -2.10
N LYS A 136 -6.74 -15.11 -3.17
CA LYS A 136 -6.32 -16.37 -3.78
C LYS A 136 -5.34 -17.06 -2.83
N SER A 137 -5.79 -18.14 -2.19
CA SER A 137 -5.06 -18.79 -1.12
C SER A 137 -3.69 -19.28 -1.59
N TRP A 138 -2.64 -18.92 -0.83
CA TRP A 138 -1.27 -19.36 -1.03
C TRP A 138 -1.15 -20.89 -1.15
N TRP A 139 -2.06 -21.63 -0.49
CA TRP A 139 -2.16 -23.10 -0.56
C TRP A 139 -2.43 -23.62 -1.98
N LYS A 140 -3.17 -22.89 -2.83
CA LYS A 140 -3.41 -23.27 -4.23
C LYS A 140 -2.19 -23.04 -5.13
N LEU A 141 -1.22 -22.24 -4.69
CA LEU A 141 0.05 -22.03 -5.40
C LEU A 141 1.00 -23.22 -5.22
N ARG A 142 0.91 -23.91 -4.07
CA ARG A 142 1.82 -24.99 -3.68
C ARG A 142 1.63 -26.29 -4.47
N THR A 143 0.45 -26.50 -5.04
CA THR A 143 0.06 -27.75 -5.71
C THR A 143 0.13 -27.68 -7.24
N SER A 144 0.48 -26.52 -7.81
CA SER A 144 0.44 -26.27 -9.25
C SER A 144 1.79 -25.72 -9.71
N LEU A 145 2.55 -26.56 -10.42
CA LEU A 145 3.72 -26.19 -11.24
C LEU A 145 3.36 -25.20 -12.37
N TRP A 146 2.09 -24.79 -12.48
CA TRP A 146 1.52 -23.91 -13.51
C TRP A 146 1.28 -22.46 -13.04
N THR A 147 1.65 -22.10 -11.80
CA THR A 147 1.30 -20.80 -11.17
C THR A 147 2.50 -19.96 -10.76
N CYS A 148 3.69 -20.22 -11.28
CA CYS A 148 4.79 -19.25 -11.18
C CYS A 148 4.45 -18.03 -12.06
N PRO A 149 4.66 -16.79 -11.58
CA PRO A 149 4.69 -15.61 -12.43
C PRO A 149 5.60 -15.89 -13.62
N ILE A 150 5.17 -15.48 -14.82
CA ILE A 150 6.08 -15.49 -15.96
C ILE A 150 7.05 -14.33 -15.71
N VAL A 151 8.34 -14.62 -15.57
CA VAL A 151 9.35 -13.54 -15.61
C VAL A 151 9.50 -13.10 -17.06
N GLU A 152 9.61 -11.78 -17.28
CA GLU A 152 9.88 -11.24 -18.60
C GLU A 152 11.23 -11.75 -19.15
N ASP A 153 12.25 -11.81 -18.28
CA ASP A 153 13.56 -12.39 -18.57
C ASP A 153 13.73 -13.73 -17.82
N PRO A 154 13.90 -14.88 -18.51
CA PRO A 154 14.13 -16.17 -17.88
C PRO A 154 15.32 -16.23 -16.91
N ARG A 155 16.31 -15.34 -17.05
CA ARG A 155 17.47 -15.24 -16.14
C ARG A 155 17.06 -14.80 -14.74
N ASP A 156 15.91 -14.15 -14.61
CA ASP A 156 15.40 -13.64 -13.35
C ASP A 156 14.67 -14.69 -12.49
N LEU A 157 14.52 -15.93 -12.96
CA LEU A 157 13.87 -16.99 -12.19
C LEU A 157 14.54 -17.22 -10.82
N ALA A 158 15.87 -17.19 -10.78
CA ALA A 158 16.63 -17.31 -9.53
C ALA A 158 16.37 -16.11 -8.60
N LEU A 159 16.32 -14.90 -9.15
CA LEU A 159 16.04 -13.67 -8.42
C LEU A 159 14.61 -13.67 -7.84
N LEU A 160 13.61 -14.09 -8.62
CA LEU A 160 12.23 -14.26 -8.16
C LEU A 160 12.14 -15.25 -7.00
N ALA A 161 12.83 -16.39 -7.08
CA ALA A 161 12.86 -17.38 -6.02
C ALA A 161 13.52 -16.85 -4.74
N GLU A 162 14.65 -16.13 -4.87
CA GLU A 162 15.34 -15.45 -3.78
C GLU A 162 14.41 -14.46 -3.06
N ILE A 163 13.80 -13.54 -3.81
CA ILE A 163 12.92 -12.49 -3.27
C ILE A 163 11.69 -13.13 -2.60
N THR A 164 11.11 -14.17 -3.19
CA THR A 164 9.97 -14.89 -2.61
C THR A 164 10.36 -15.52 -1.25
N ARG A 165 11.55 -16.09 -1.13
CA ARG A 165 12.06 -16.63 0.14
C ARG A 165 12.27 -15.53 1.18
N ILE A 166 12.82 -14.38 0.77
CA ILE A 166 13.00 -13.22 1.65
C ILE A 166 11.64 -12.73 2.17
N LEU A 167 10.66 -12.57 1.28
CA LEU A 167 9.30 -12.17 1.65
C LEU A 167 8.69 -13.15 2.67
N GLN A 168 8.77 -14.45 2.41
CA GLN A 168 8.25 -15.48 3.33
C GLN A 168 8.91 -15.41 4.70
N LYS A 169 10.24 -15.27 4.75
CA LYS A 169 10.99 -15.13 6.01
C LYS A 169 10.51 -13.90 6.78
N LYS A 170 10.36 -12.75 6.11
CA LYS A 170 9.86 -11.52 6.75
C LYS A 170 8.39 -11.67 7.19
N GLU A 171 7.56 -12.40 6.45
CA GLU A 171 6.16 -12.65 6.85
C GLU A 171 6.08 -13.50 8.12
N MET A 172 7.01 -14.43 8.31
CA MET A 172 7.12 -15.20 9.55
C MET A 172 7.56 -14.31 10.72
N LEU A 173 8.61 -13.51 10.54
CA LEU A 173 9.08 -12.57 11.56
C LEU A 173 7.99 -11.57 11.98
N LEU A 174 7.21 -11.07 11.01
CA LEU A 174 6.08 -10.18 11.27
C LEU A 174 4.98 -10.85 12.10
N LYS A 175 4.65 -12.11 11.81
CA LYS A 175 3.67 -12.87 12.61
C LYS A 175 4.14 -13.08 14.04
N ASP A 176 5.44 -13.33 14.23
CA ASP A 176 6.04 -13.48 15.55
C ASP A 176 5.98 -12.17 16.33
N SER A 177 6.32 -11.03 15.70
CA SER A 177 6.15 -9.69 16.28
C SER A 177 4.69 -9.41 16.69
N GLN A 178 3.72 -9.71 15.81
CA GLN A 178 2.30 -9.59 16.13
C GLN A 178 1.84 -10.52 17.24
N GLY A 179 2.45 -11.70 17.37
CA GLY A 179 2.20 -12.64 18.47
C GLY A 179 2.68 -12.07 19.80
N LYS A 180 3.90 -11.53 19.83
CA LYS A 180 4.48 -10.87 21.00
C LYS A 180 3.64 -9.67 21.43
N GLU A 181 3.23 -8.80 20.51
CA GLU A 181 2.38 -7.65 20.81
C GLU A 181 1.04 -8.08 21.42
N ARG A 182 0.39 -9.10 20.84
CA ARG A 182 -0.85 -9.67 21.39
C ARG A 182 -0.65 -10.25 22.79
N CYS A 183 0.50 -10.86 23.06
CA CYS A 183 0.85 -11.36 24.40
C CYS A 183 1.03 -10.21 25.40
N CYS A 184 1.74 -9.15 25.03
CA CYS A 184 1.92 -7.94 25.83
C CYS A 184 0.57 -7.26 26.15
N LEU A 185 -0.31 -7.14 25.15
CA LEU A 185 -1.66 -6.57 25.32
C LEU A 185 -2.50 -7.39 26.31
N ARG A 186 -2.44 -8.73 26.26
CA ARG A 186 -3.09 -9.61 27.25
C ARG A 186 -2.54 -9.42 28.67
N ARG A 187 -1.30 -8.96 28.81
CA ARG A 187 -0.65 -8.62 30.08
C ARG A 187 -0.87 -7.16 30.49
N GLY A 188 -1.69 -6.40 29.77
CA GLY A 188 -1.98 -4.99 30.06
C GLY A 188 -0.92 -4.00 29.55
N VAL A 189 0.12 -4.46 28.87
CA VAL A 189 1.16 -3.59 28.29
C VAL A 189 0.75 -3.21 26.86
N LYS A 190 0.27 -1.98 26.67
CA LYS A 190 0.02 -1.43 25.33
C LYS A 190 1.33 -0.98 24.70
N PRO A 191 1.64 -1.41 23.46
CA PRO A 191 2.79 -0.91 22.74
C PRO A 191 2.59 0.59 22.42
N PRO A 192 3.69 1.34 22.22
CA PRO A 192 3.61 2.71 21.76
C PRO A 192 2.86 2.79 20.42
N GLU A 193 2.04 3.83 20.25
CA GLU A 193 1.24 4.07 19.03
C GLU A 193 2.14 4.06 17.76
N GLU A 194 3.31 4.68 17.86
CA GLU A 194 4.33 4.70 16.82
C GLU A 194 4.79 3.30 16.36
N THR A 195 4.86 2.35 17.29
CA THR A 195 5.22 0.96 16.97
C THR A 195 4.10 0.29 16.16
N GLN A 196 2.83 0.56 16.51
CA GLN A 196 1.67 0.03 15.80
C GLN A 196 1.57 0.60 14.38
N LYS A 197 1.83 1.91 14.21
CA LYS A 197 1.88 2.56 12.90
C LYS A 197 2.97 1.99 12.01
N LYS A 198 4.21 1.86 12.53
CA LYS A 198 5.32 1.22 11.81
C LYS A 198 5.00 -0.21 11.37
N MET A 199 4.36 -0.98 12.25
CA MET A 199 3.93 -2.34 11.92
C MET A 199 2.86 -2.34 10.81
N LEU A 200 1.86 -1.47 10.89
CA LEU A 200 0.83 -1.32 9.86
C LEU A 200 1.45 -0.96 8.50
N HIS A 201 2.35 0.02 8.46
CA HIS A 201 3.00 0.44 7.22
C HIS A 201 3.82 -0.70 6.60
N THR A 202 4.52 -1.46 7.44
CA THR A 202 5.29 -2.65 7.01
C THR A 202 4.37 -3.73 6.45
N MET A 203 3.23 -3.96 7.08
CA MET A 203 2.22 -4.90 6.59
C MET A 203 1.73 -4.51 5.20
N VAL A 204 1.51 -3.22 4.95
CA VAL A 204 1.13 -2.71 3.62
C VAL A 204 2.23 -2.95 2.60
N ASP A 205 3.48 -2.54 2.87
CA ASP A 205 4.62 -2.76 1.95
C ASP A 205 4.74 -4.24 1.55
N MET A 206 4.71 -5.14 2.55
CA MET A 206 4.86 -6.57 2.31
C MET A 206 3.70 -7.15 1.51
N LYS A 207 2.48 -6.64 1.68
CA LYS A 207 1.33 -7.06 0.87
C LYS A 207 1.39 -6.55 -0.56
N LEU A 208 1.92 -5.35 -0.78
CA LEU A 208 2.17 -4.84 -2.13
C LEU A 208 3.27 -5.65 -2.82
N VAL A 209 4.41 -5.90 -2.15
CA VAL A 209 5.46 -6.79 -2.69
C VAL A 209 4.90 -8.17 -3.01
N SER A 210 4.15 -8.78 -2.08
CA SER A 210 3.46 -10.06 -2.34
C SER A 210 2.54 -10.01 -3.55
N ARG A 211 1.88 -8.87 -3.79
CA ARG A 211 0.98 -8.68 -4.94
C ARG A 211 1.73 -8.56 -6.27
N VAL A 212 2.86 -7.83 -6.29
CA VAL A 212 3.74 -7.68 -7.46
C VAL A 212 4.31 -9.03 -7.86
N LEU A 213 4.85 -9.80 -6.91
CA LEU A 213 5.38 -11.15 -7.15
C LEU A 213 4.31 -12.19 -7.56
N ARG A 214 3.05 -11.78 -7.69
CA ARG A 214 1.93 -12.64 -8.12
C ARG A 214 1.26 -12.14 -9.40
N MET A 215 1.82 -11.10 -10.02
CA MET A 215 1.37 -10.68 -11.34
C MET A 215 1.58 -11.78 -12.37
N SER A 216 0.81 -11.72 -13.45
CA SER A 216 0.93 -12.63 -14.59
C SER A 216 2.30 -12.58 -15.24
N VAL A 217 2.84 -11.36 -15.39
CA VAL A 217 4.19 -11.10 -15.89
C VAL A 217 4.90 -10.14 -14.92
N VAL A 218 6.18 -10.41 -14.61
CA VAL A 218 7.01 -9.56 -13.75
C VAL A 218 8.33 -9.25 -14.44
N SER A 219 8.72 -7.97 -14.48
CA SER A 219 9.97 -7.52 -15.09
C SER A 219 11.14 -7.49 -14.10
N THR A 220 12.37 -7.42 -14.61
CA THR A 220 13.59 -7.30 -13.78
C THR A 220 13.56 -6.09 -12.87
N SER A 221 13.05 -4.95 -13.37
CA SER A 221 12.95 -3.69 -12.60
C SER A 221 11.96 -3.85 -11.45
N GLN A 222 10.84 -4.53 -11.66
CA GLN A 222 9.85 -4.81 -10.61
C GLN A 222 10.40 -5.78 -9.55
N LEU A 223 11.22 -6.76 -9.94
CA LEU A 223 11.91 -7.63 -8.98
C LEU A 223 12.93 -6.85 -8.15
N LYS A 224 13.72 -5.97 -8.76
CA LYS A 224 14.65 -5.09 -8.04
C LYS A 224 13.90 -4.17 -7.06
N TRP A 225 12.79 -3.57 -7.50
CA TRP A 225 11.92 -2.78 -6.63
C TRP A 225 11.40 -3.60 -5.44
N CYS A 226 10.95 -4.85 -5.67
CA CYS A 226 10.53 -5.76 -4.59
C CYS A 226 11.67 -6.03 -3.60
N LYS A 227 12.88 -6.28 -4.10
CA LYS A 227 14.06 -6.53 -3.27
C LYS A 227 14.39 -5.32 -2.40
N GLU A 228 14.52 -4.14 -3.01
CA GLU A 228 14.77 -2.88 -2.31
C GLU A 228 13.69 -2.62 -1.24
N LYS A 229 12.41 -2.77 -1.58
CA LYS A 229 11.31 -2.63 -0.62
C LYS A 229 11.44 -3.55 0.59
N LEU A 230 11.82 -4.81 0.37
CA LEU A 230 12.02 -5.77 1.46
C LEU A 230 13.28 -5.44 2.27
N ASP A 231 14.37 -5.04 1.63
CA ASP A 231 15.64 -4.74 2.30
C ASP A 231 15.52 -3.56 3.27
N ASN A 232 14.63 -2.60 2.99
CA ASN A 232 14.31 -1.49 3.91
C ASN A 232 13.55 -1.92 5.18
N ILE A 233 13.08 -3.17 5.27
CA ILE A 233 12.32 -3.68 6.42
C ILE A 233 13.22 -4.57 7.27
N VAL A 234 13.68 -4.08 8.42
CA VAL A 234 14.51 -4.84 9.34
C VAL A 234 13.70 -5.21 10.58
N PHE A 235 13.91 -6.43 11.08
CA PHE A 235 13.30 -6.90 12.32
C PHE A 235 14.41 -7.05 13.36
N GLU A 236 14.41 -6.17 14.36
CA GLU A 236 15.40 -6.15 15.45
C GLU A 236 14.68 -6.44 16.77
N GLU A 237 15.08 -7.50 17.47
CA GLU A 237 14.50 -7.92 18.76
C GLU A 237 12.96 -8.12 18.74
N GLY A 238 12.38 -8.35 17.56
CA GLY A 238 10.93 -8.46 17.37
C GLY A 238 10.21 -7.13 17.18
N LYS A 239 10.92 -6.01 17.06
CA LYS A 239 10.39 -4.72 16.60
C LYS A 239 10.73 -4.50 15.12
N VAL A 240 9.88 -3.73 14.45
CA VAL A 240 10.10 -3.38 13.05
C VAL A 240 10.84 -2.05 12.96
N VAL A 241 11.96 -2.06 12.26
CA VAL A 241 12.75 -0.89 11.90
C VAL A 241 12.64 -0.72 10.39
N ARG A 242 12.26 0.48 9.96
CA ARG A 242 12.21 0.85 8.54
C ARG A 242 13.36 1.81 8.27
N ALA A 243 14.22 1.48 7.31
CA ALA A 243 15.21 2.43 6.83
C ALA A 243 14.49 3.63 6.21
N HIS A 244 14.89 4.85 6.60
CA HIS A 244 14.31 6.08 6.07
C HIS A 244 14.83 6.32 4.64
N SER A 245 14.23 5.66 3.66
CA SER A 245 14.56 5.83 2.25
C SER A 245 13.56 6.76 1.54
N ALA A 246 14.02 7.31 0.42
CA ALA A 246 13.20 8.09 -0.50
C ALA A 246 12.03 7.24 -1.04
N PRO A 247 10.95 7.85 -1.53
CA PRO A 247 9.84 7.11 -2.14
C PRO A 247 10.35 6.23 -3.28
N PHE A 248 10.06 4.93 -3.23
CA PHE A 248 10.43 4.01 -4.32
C PHE A 248 9.30 4.01 -5.34
N LEU A 249 9.42 4.88 -6.34
CA LEU A 249 8.46 4.88 -7.45
C LEU A 249 8.45 3.51 -8.11
N PHE A 250 7.24 2.96 -8.30
CA PHE A 250 7.08 1.66 -8.91
C PHE A 250 7.49 1.72 -10.38
N PRO A 251 8.34 0.80 -10.87
CA PRO A 251 8.72 0.77 -12.28
C PRO A 251 7.54 0.26 -13.11
N SER A 252 7.07 1.13 -14.01
CA SER A 252 5.99 0.81 -14.97
C SER A 252 6.52 0.00 -16.14
#